data_AF-A0A2S2CVU5-F1
#
_entry.id   AF-A0A2S2CVU5-F1
#
_cell.length_a   1.000
_cell.length_b   1.000
_cell.length_c   1.000
_cell.angle_alpha   90.00
_cell.angle_beta   90.00
_cell.angle_gamma   90.00
#
_symmetry.space_group_name_H-M   'P 1'
#
loop_
_entity.id
_entity.type
_entity.pdbx_description
1 polymer ?
#
loop_
_entity_poly.entity_id
_entity_poly.type
_entity_poly.pdbx_seq_one_letter_code
_entity_poly.pdbx_strand_id
1 'polypeptide(L)'
;MSKKIPLPLDDDDDVLAQRIAETATQRGIPSLTPAPAAPSPASAGTRRPIKIEVSDPLFEALTVAAAKQKVTKRYLILSALRDAGYPVEDTDFQEDGRRLRGSRKS
;
A
#
# COMPACT_ATOMS: atom_id res chain seq x y z
N MET A 1 3.36 58.45 -34.39
CA MET A 1 2.49 58.62 -33.22
C MET A 1 1.70 57.33 -33.00
N SER A 2 2.05 56.54 -31.98
CA SER A 2 1.30 55.34 -31.58
C SER A 2 1.14 55.39 -30.07
N LYS A 3 -0.09 55.61 -29.60
CA LYS A 3 -0.42 55.70 -28.17
C LYS A 3 -0.41 54.29 -27.59
N LYS A 4 0.56 53.97 -26.72
CA LYS A 4 0.53 52.76 -25.88
C LYS A 4 -0.44 53.01 -24.74
N ILE A 5 -1.49 52.21 -24.66
CA ILE A 5 -2.43 52.16 -23.54
C ILE A 5 -1.76 51.35 -22.43
N PRO A 6 -1.56 51.89 -21.21
CA PRO A 6 -1.07 51.11 -20.10
C PRO A 6 -2.24 50.33 -19.50
N LEU A 7 -2.20 49.01 -19.54
CA LEU A 7 -3.05 48.16 -18.73
C LEU A 7 -2.47 48.15 -17.30
N PRO A 8 -3.24 48.53 -16.27
CA PRO A 8 -2.83 48.36 -14.88
C PRO A 8 -2.97 46.87 -14.54
N LEU A 9 -1.84 46.20 -14.33
CA LEU A 9 -1.79 44.86 -13.75
C LEU A 9 -1.48 45.06 -12.27
N ASP A 10 -2.51 45.46 -11.51
CA ASP A 10 -2.47 45.51 -10.05
C ASP A 10 -2.75 44.09 -9.49
N ASP A 11 -2.07 43.79 -8.39
CA ASP A 11 -1.88 42.50 -7.73
C ASP A 11 -3.16 41.85 -7.16
N ASP A 12 -3.86 41.01 -7.93
CA ASP A 12 -5.04 40.28 -7.44
C ASP A 12 -5.11 38.79 -7.90
N ASP A 13 -3.98 38.17 -8.23
CA ASP A 13 -3.94 36.74 -8.60
C ASP A 13 -4.45 35.83 -7.46
N ASP A 14 -4.22 36.22 -6.19
CA ASP A 14 -4.72 35.50 -5.02
C ASP A 14 -6.24 35.59 -4.87
N VAL A 15 -6.83 36.76 -5.18
CA VAL A 15 -8.28 36.96 -5.15
C VAL A 15 -8.95 36.19 -6.28
N LEU A 16 -8.29 36.13 -7.45
CA LEU A 16 -8.74 35.33 -8.58
C LEU A 16 -8.71 33.83 -8.24
N ALA A 17 -7.65 33.35 -7.59
CA ALA A 17 -7.51 31.96 -7.16
C ALA A 17 -8.60 31.56 -6.14
N GLN A 18 -8.92 32.42 -5.18
CA GLN A 18 -9.97 32.18 -4.19
C GLN A 18 -11.35 32.04 -4.86
N ARG A 19 -11.69 32.95 -5.80
CA ARG A 19 -12.97 32.86 -6.54
C ARG A 19 -13.08 31.60 -7.37
N ILE A 20 -11.99 31.13 -7.98
CA ILE A 20 -11.97 29.88 -8.75
C ILE A 20 -12.25 28.67 -7.83
N ALA A 21 -11.63 28.63 -6.64
CA ALA A 21 -11.82 27.54 -5.67
C ALA A 21 -13.26 27.51 -5.10
N GLU A 22 -13.82 28.66 -4.75
CA GLU A 22 -15.21 28.77 -4.29
C GLU A 22 -16.20 28.32 -5.36
N THR A 23 -15.98 28.74 -6.61
CA THR A 23 -16.86 28.37 -7.74
C THR A 23 -16.78 26.87 -8.03
N ALA A 24 -15.60 26.25 -7.89
CA ALA A 24 -15.42 24.81 -8.07
C ALA A 24 -16.15 24.00 -6.99
N THR A 25 -16.14 24.49 -5.75
CA THR A 25 -16.83 23.88 -4.61
C THR A 25 -18.35 23.95 -4.78
N GLN A 26 -18.89 25.11 -5.18
CA GLN A 26 -20.33 25.30 -5.40
C GLN A 26 -20.87 24.48 -6.58
N ARG A 27 -20.05 24.26 -7.61
CA ARG A 27 -20.46 23.49 -8.82
C ARG A 27 -20.15 22.00 -8.73
N GLY A 28 -19.63 21.51 -7.60
CA GLY A 28 -19.32 20.10 -7.40
C GLY A 28 -18.30 19.55 -8.40
N ILE A 29 -17.37 20.39 -8.85
CA ILE A 29 -16.37 20.00 -9.85
C ILE A 29 -15.30 19.17 -9.14
N PRO A 30 -15.03 17.92 -9.56
CA PRO A 30 -14.01 17.10 -8.94
C PRO A 30 -12.65 17.77 -9.06
N SER A 31 -12.02 18.05 -7.93
CA SER A 31 -10.69 18.65 -7.91
C SER A 31 -9.65 17.64 -8.40
N LEU A 32 -8.74 18.10 -9.25
CA LEU A 32 -7.54 17.34 -9.65
C LEU A 32 -6.44 17.42 -8.59
N THR A 33 -6.67 18.11 -7.46
CA THR A 33 -5.69 18.13 -6.36
C THR A 33 -5.60 16.72 -5.76
N PRO A 34 -4.41 16.09 -5.77
CA PRO A 34 -4.25 14.77 -5.18
C PRO A 34 -4.57 14.83 -3.69
N ALA A 35 -5.38 13.87 -3.22
CA ALA A 35 -5.70 13.73 -1.82
C ALA A 35 -4.40 13.57 -0.99
N PRO A 36 -4.34 14.11 0.25
CA PRO A 36 -3.20 13.91 1.13
C PRO A 36 -2.93 12.41 1.27
N ALA A 37 -1.72 11.99 0.92
CA ALA A 37 -1.32 10.59 0.99
C ALA A 37 -1.51 10.10 2.44
N ALA A 38 -2.36 9.10 2.62
CA ALA A 38 -2.47 8.39 3.88
C ALA A 38 -1.07 7.88 4.30
N PRO A 39 -0.74 7.88 5.60
CA PRO A 39 0.56 7.41 6.06
C PRO A 39 0.80 6.01 5.53
N SER A 40 1.85 5.87 4.73
CA SER A 40 2.28 4.60 4.16
C SER A 40 2.57 3.64 5.32
N PRO A 41 2.03 2.41 5.32
CA PRO A 41 2.34 1.45 6.37
C PRO A 41 3.86 1.28 6.42
N ALA A 42 4.41 1.41 7.63
CA ALA A 42 5.84 1.32 7.91
C ALA A 42 6.46 0.17 7.10
N SER A 43 7.54 0.49 6.39
CA SER A 43 8.30 -0.42 5.53
C SER A 43 8.45 -1.79 6.18
N ALA A 44 7.68 -2.78 5.73
CA ALA A 44 7.93 -4.16 6.05
C ALA A 44 9.35 -4.45 5.55
N GLY A 45 10.30 -4.66 6.47
CA GLY A 45 11.72 -4.76 6.16
C GLY A 45 12.02 -5.74 5.02
N THR A 46 13.13 -5.52 4.32
CA THR A 46 13.54 -6.32 3.16
C THR A 46 13.53 -7.82 3.48
N ARG A 47 12.56 -8.55 2.92
CA ARG A 47 12.42 -10.01 3.10
C ARG A 47 13.34 -10.75 2.14
N ARG A 48 14.11 -11.73 2.64
CA ARG A 48 14.96 -12.61 1.82
C ARG A 48 14.34 -14.00 1.68
N PRO A 49 14.34 -14.61 0.48
CA PRO A 49 13.80 -15.94 0.29
C PRO A 49 14.74 -17.00 0.88
N ILE A 50 14.17 -18.03 1.49
CA ILE A 50 14.87 -19.23 1.94
C ILE A 50 14.44 -20.43 1.08
N LYS A 51 15.40 -21.21 0.58
CA LYS A 51 15.16 -22.47 -0.13
C LYS A 51 15.55 -23.62 0.80
N ILE A 52 14.70 -24.62 0.91
CA ILE A 52 14.88 -25.76 1.82
C ILE A 52 14.46 -27.03 1.07
N GLU A 53 15.25 -28.09 1.20
CA GLU A 53 14.90 -29.43 0.75
C GLU A 53 14.42 -30.26 1.94
N VAL A 54 13.33 -30.97 1.76
CA VAL A 54 12.73 -31.84 2.77
C VAL A 54 12.34 -33.16 2.12
N SER A 55 12.25 -34.24 2.91
CA SER A 55 11.72 -35.50 2.43
C SER A 55 10.24 -35.37 2.01
N ASP A 56 9.83 -36.08 0.96
CA ASP A 56 8.42 -36.16 0.51
C ASP A 56 7.40 -36.38 1.64
N PRO A 57 7.57 -37.35 2.56
CA PRO A 57 6.58 -37.56 3.63
C PRO A 57 6.41 -36.34 4.55
N LEU A 58 7.50 -35.60 4.81
CA LEU A 58 7.45 -34.38 5.60
C LEU A 58 6.72 -33.27 4.84
N PHE A 59 6.96 -33.15 3.53
CA PHE A 59 6.27 -32.18 2.70
C PHE A 59 4.75 -32.42 2.68
N GLU A 60 4.33 -33.68 2.56
CA GLU A 60 2.91 -34.08 2.63
C GLU A 60 2.32 -33.77 4.00
N ALA A 61 3.00 -34.15 5.08
CA ALA A 61 2.57 -33.84 6.45
C ALA A 61 2.37 -32.34 6.68
N LEU A 62 3.31 -31.50 6.22
CA LEU A 62 3.20 -30.04 6.26
C LEU A 62 2.03 -29.53 5.41
N THR A 63 1.70 -30.19 4.30
CA THR A 63 0.51 -29.86 3.49
C THR A 63 -0.78 -30.09 4.25
N VAL A 64 -0.92 -31.27 4.85
CA VAL A 64 -2.10 -31.62 5.64
C VAL A 64 -2.24 -30.71 6.85
N ALA A 65 -1.15 -30.44 7.57
CA ALA A 65 -1.15 -29.55 8.73
C ALA A 65 -1.57 -28.12 8.38
N ALA A 66 -0.99 -27.55 7.32
CA ALA A 66 -1.32 -26.21 6.85
C ALA A 66 -2.81 -26.08 6.46
N ALA A 67 -3.35 -27.08 5.76
CA ALA A 67 -4.75 -27.12 5.37
C ALA A 67 -5.69 -27.19 6.59
N LYS A 68 -5.40 -28.07 7.57
CA LYS A 68 -6.20 -28.22 8.79
C LYS A 68 -6.28 -26.93 9.61
N GLN A 69 -5.16 -26.23 9.73
CA GLN A 69 -5.06 -24.97 10.49
C GLN A 69 -5.46 -23.73 9.68
N LYS A 70 -5.75 -23.88 8.37
CA LYS A 70 -6.02 -22.78 7.44
C LYS A 70 -4.88 -21.75 7.38
N VAL A 71 -3.64 -22.22 7.45
CA VAL A 71 -2.41 -21.41 7.39
C VAL A 71 -1.53 -21.85 6.21
N THR A 72 -0.41 -21.15 5.99
CA THR A 72 0.57 -21.52 4.97
C THR A 72 1.69 -22.39 5.54
N LYS A 73 2.41 -23.12 4.69
CA LYS A 73 3.64 -23.83 5.12
C LYS A 73 4.67 -22.88 5.72
N ARG A 74 4.80 -21.68 5.13
CA ARG A 74 5.68 -20.62 5.65
C ARG A 74 5.29 -20.25 7.08
N TYR A 75 3.99 -20.10 7.38
CA TYR A 75 3.52 -19.83 8.73
C TYR A 75 3.97 -20.92 9.71
N LEU A 76 3.82 -22.21 9.34
CA LEU A 76 4.27 -23.32 10.18
C LEU A 76 5.78 -23.28 10.43
N ILE A 77 6.57 -23.00 9.39
CA ILE A 77 8.03 -22.90 9.50
C ILE A 77 8.43 -21.73 10.41
N LEU A 78 7.83 -20.54 10.22
CA LEU A 78 8.10 -19.37 11.06
C LEU A 78 7.69 -19.59 12.51
N SER A 79 6.58 -20.31 12.75
CA SER A 79 6.14 -20.68 14.10
C SER A 79 7.15 -21.61 14.77
N ALA A 80 7.60 -22.66 14.07
CA ALA A 80 8.62 -23.57 14.60
C ALA A 80 9.95 -22.84 14.88
N LEU A 81 10.35 -21.88 14.04
CA LEU A 81 11.53 -21.05 14.29
C LEU A 81 11.37 -20.15 15.51
N ARG A 82 10.19 -19.55 15.69
CA ARG A 82 9.86 -18.78 16.90
C ARG A 82 9.96 -19.66 18.15
N ASP A 83 9.37 -20.86 18.11
CA ASP A 83 9.39 -21.81 19.22
C ASP A 83 10.82 -22.31 19.53
N ALA A 84 11.69 -22.37 18.53
CA ALA A 84 13.12 -22.66 18.68
C ALA A 84 13.95 -21.47 19.20
N GLY A 85 13.33 -20.30 19.43
CA GLY A 85 13.99 -19.12 20.00
C GLY A 85 14.60 -18.15 18.98
N TYR A 86 14.30 -18.29 17.68
CA TYR A 86 14.73 -17.33 16.68
C TYR A 86 13.90 -16.03 16.76
N PRO A 87 14.47 -14.86 16.40
CA PRO A 87 13.78 -13.59 16.43
C PRO A 87 12.76 -13.51 15.27
N VAL A 88 11.53 -13.95 15.54
CA VAL A 88 10.42 -13.88 14.59
C VAL A 88 9.30 -13.04 15.21
N GLU A 89 9.05 -11.87 14.64
CA GLU A 89 8.03 -10.93 15.11
C GLU A 89 6.65 -11.25 14.54
N ASP A 90 5.58 -10.75 15.16
CA ASP A 90 4.21 -10.97 14.65
C ASP A 90 3.99 -10.37 13.25
N THR A 91 4.76 -9.34 12.92
CA THR A 91 4.79 -8.69 11.60
C THR A 91 5.30 -9.61 10.49
N ASP A 92 6.09 -10.63 10.82
CA ASP A 92 6.63 -11.60 9.86
C ASP A 92 5.59 -12.60 9.36
N PHE A 93 4.51 -12.76 10.11
CA PHE A 93 3.38 -13.64 9.79
C PHE A 93 2.35 -13.01 8.85
N GLN A 94 2.52 -11.73 8.47
CA GLN A 94 1.57 -11.04 7.59
C GLN A 94 1.29 -11.78 6.28
N GLU A 95 0.02 -11.69 5.85
CA GLU A 95 -0.63 -12.56 4.88
C GLU A 95 0.17 -12.75 3.58
N ASP A 96 0.27 -14.02 3.18
CA ASP A 96 0.66 -14.43 1.84
C ASP A 96 -0.30 -13.77 0.84
N GLY A 97 0.20 -12.79 0.07
CA GLY A 97 -0.54 -11.94 -0.87
C GLY A 97 -1.26 -12.68 -2.01
N ARG A 98 -1.39 -14.01 -1.93
CA ARG A 98 -2.24 -14.85 -2.77
C ARG A 98 -3.70 -14.41 -2.75
N ARG A 99 -4.18 -13.80 -1.66
CA ARG A 99 -5.54 -13.22 -1.59
C ARG A 99 -5.69 -11.93 -2.41
N LEU A 100 -4.63 -11.14 -2.58
CA LEU A 100 -4.67 -9.88 -3.33
C LEU A 100 -4.60 -10.03 -4.86
N ARG A 101 -4.26 -11.22 -5.38
CA ARG A 101 -4.19 -11.44 -6.84
C ARG A 101 -5.55 -11.58 -7.53
N GLY A 102 -6.66 -11.66 -6.78
CA GLY A 102 -8.01 -11.82 -7.33
C GLY A 102 -8.83 -10.53 -7.47
N SER A 103 -8.49 -9.43 -6.79
CA SER A 103 -9.41 -8.25 -6.71
C SER A 103 -9.18 -7.18 -7.78
N ARG A 104 -8.46 -7.49 -8.87
CA ARG A 104 -8.21 -6.53 -9.96
C ARG A 104 -8.98 -6.92 -11.23
N LYS A 105 -10.30 -7.07 -11.10
CA LYS A 105 -11.26 -7.01 -12.21
C LYS A 105 -12.70 -6.91 -11.68
N SER A 106 -13.20 -5.69 -11.53
CA SER A 106 -14.58 -5.29 -11.81
C SER A 106 -14.63 -3.78 -11.96
#